data_AF-A0A3N5K663-F1
#
_entry.id   AF-A0A3N5K663-F1
#
_cell.length_a   1.000
_cell.length_b   1.000
_cell.length_c   1.000
_cell.angle_alpha   90.00
_cell.angle_beta   90.00
_cell.angle_gamma   90.00
#
_symmetry.space_group_name_H-M   'P 1'
#
loop_
_entity.id
_entity.type
_entity.pdbx_description
1 polymer ?
#
loop_
_entity_poly.entity_id
_entity_poly.type
_entity_poly.pdbx_seq_one_letter_code
_entity_poly.pdbx_strand_id
1 'polypeptide(L)'
;MYNAYFGLRENPFNLSPDPAFFYRSRQHEEALANLTYGVQSRKGFIVLTGEVGTGKTTLLECLRDYMDQHEIQFAFTFNSRLTVDQFFELIAYDFDLQCPTDSKAQILLALQQMLLGRVAKGATTALIVDEAHEL
;
A
#
# COMPACT_ATOMS: atom_id res chain seq x y z
N MET A 1 6.03 27.29 18.95
CA MET A 1 6.28 28.70 18.55
C MET A 1 5.26 29.17 17.52
N TYR A 2 5.03 28.42 16.42
CA TYR A 2 3.96 28.71 15.44
C TYR A 2 2.55 28.64 16.03
N ASN A 3 2.25 27.58 16.79
CA ASN A 3 0.88 27.32 17.28
C ASN A 3 0.31 28.45 18.15
N ALA A 4 1.10 28.98 19.09
CA ALA A 4 0.69 30.08 19.95
C ALA A 4 0.56 31.41 19.20
N TYR A 5 1.39 31.65 18.17
CA TYR A 5 1.36 32.88 17.38
C TYR A 5 0.16 32.91 16.41
N PHE A 6 -0.17 31.78 15.79
CA PHE A 6 -1.27 31.65 14.82
C PHE A 6 -2.57 31.07 15.40
N GLY A 7 -2.61 30.74 16.69
CA GLY A 7 -3.78 30.13 17.33
C GLY A 7 -4.11 28.71 16.83
N LEU A 8 -3.12 27.98 16.32
CA LEU A 8 -3.30 26.63 15.80
C LEU A 8 -3.32 25.62 16.95
N ARG A 9 -4.18 24.60 16.82
CA ARG A 9 -4.31 23.53 17.83
C ARG A 9 -3.11 22.60 17.81
N GLU A 10 -2.51 22.39 16.64
CA GLU A 10 -1.47 21.41 16.39
C GLU A 10 -0.41 21.97 15.44
N ASN A 11 0.73 21.28 15.32
CA ASN A 11 1.83 21.72 14.46
C ASN A 11 1.42 21.60 12.97
N PRO A 12 1.33 22.72 12.22
CA PRO A 12 0.89 22.69 10.81
C PRO A 12 1.92 22.11 9.85
N PHE A 13 3.17 21.90 10.28
CA PHE A 13 4.27 21.40 9.46
C PHE A 13 4.81 20.07 10.00
N ASN A 14 3.93 19.18 10.46
CA ASN A 14 4.32 17.82 10.80
C ASN A 14 4.82 17.08 9.55
N LEU A 15 5.94 16.39 9.69
CA LEU A 15 6.55 15.60 8.62
C LEU A 15 5.76 14.34 8.30
N SER A 16 5.05 13.80 9.28
CA SER A 16 4.16 12.65 9.10
C SER A 16 2.79 13.14 8.63
N PRO A 17 2.25 12.60 7.52
CA PRO A 17 0.90 12.95 7.07
C PRO A 17 -0.11 12.47 8.11
N ASP A 18 -1.01 13.37 8.53
CA ASP A 18 -2.13 13.05 9.41
C ASP A 18 -3.41 12.90 8.57
N PRO A 19 -4.02 11.69 8.52
CA PRO A 19 -5.25 11.44 7.78
C PRO A 19 -6.41 12.37 8.16
N ALA A 20 -6.44 12.90 9.39
CA ALA A 20 -7.46 13.83 9.85
C ALA A 20 -7.46 15.16 9.07
N PHE A 21 -6.34 15.52 8.46
CA PHE A 21 -6.18 16.72 7.63
C PHE A 21 -6.24 16.42 6.12
N PHE A 22 -6.55 15.19 5.72
CA PHE A 22 -6.63 14.84 4.30
C PHE A 22 -7.80 15.57 3.61
N TYR A 23 -7.46 16.51 2.72
CA TYR A 23 -8.46 17.14 1.86
C TYR A 23 -8.84 16.20 0.72
N ARG A 24 -10.03 15.60 0.84
CA ARG A 24 -10.65 14.74 -0.16
C ARG A 24 -11.15 15.58 -1.34
N SER A 25 -10.22 15.99 -2.20
CA SER A 25 -10.59 16.60 -3.48
C SER A 25 -11.39 15.59 -4.31
N ARG A 26 -12.23 16.10 -5.22
CA ARG A 26 -12.97 15.24 -6.16
C ARG A 26 -12.05 14.29 -6.94
N GLN A 27 -10.86 14.75 -7.32
CA GLN A 27 -9.87 13.93 -8.02
C GLN A 27 -9.32 12.81 -7.11
N HIS A 28 -9.09 13.10 -5.83
CA HIS A 28 -8.68 12.08 -4.86
C HIS A 28 -9.76 11.02 -4.66
N GLU A 29 -11.03 11.42 -4.56
CA GLU A 29 -12.15 10.48 -4.42
C GLU A 29 -12.32 9.62 -5.67
N GLU A 30 -12.25 10.21 -6.86
CA GLU A 30 -12.30 9.47 -8.13
C GLU A 30 -11.13 8.48 -8.26
N ALA A 31 -9.91 8.89 -7.88
CA ALA A 31 -8.74 8.01 -7.87
C ALA A 31 -8.90 6.85 -6.88
N LEU A 32 -9.33 7.12 -5.65
CA LEU A 32 -9.57 6.09 -4.63
C LEU A 32 -10.69 5.12 -5.05
N ALA A 33 -11.78 5.62 -5.63
CA ALA A 33 -12.86 4.80 -6.17
C ALA A 33 -12.36 3.86 -7.28
N ASN A 34 -11.48 4.35 -8.17
CA ASN A 34 -10.89 3.52 -9.22
C ASN A 34 -9.95 2.45 -8.66
N LEU A 35 -9.14 2.78 -7.64
CA LEU A 35 -8.24 1.84 -6.97
C LEU A 35 -9.04 0.73 -6.27
N THR A 36 -10.00 1.12 -5.43
CA THR A 36 -10.87 0.17 -4.70
C THR A 36 -11.65 -0.73 -5.65
N TYR A 37 -12.26 -0.16 -6.70
CA TYR A 37 -12.94 -0.95 -7.74
C TYR A 37 -11.99 -1.92 -8.46
N GLY A 38 -10.77 -1.48 -8.76
CA GLY A 38 -9.77 -2.31 -9.41
C GLY A 38 -9.33 -3.51 -8.56
N VAL A 39 -9.19 -3.31 -7.24
CA VAL A 39 -8.91 -4.38 -6.27
C VAL A 39 -10.09 -5.35 -6.19
N GLN A 40 -11.31 -4.84 -6.01
CA GLN A 40 -12.53 -5.67 -5.95
C GLN A 40 -12.74 -6.51 -7.21
N SER A 41 -12.53 -5.89 -8.38
CA SER A 41 -12.74 -6.52 -9.68
C SER A 41 -11.56 -7.39 -10.14
N ARG A 42 -10.49 -7.50 -9.34
CA ARG A 42 -9.26 -8.23 -9.67
C ARG A 42 -8.71 -7.89 -11.05
N LYS A 43 -8.66 -6.59 -11.38
CA LYS A 43 -8.17 -6.12 -12.69
C LYS A 43 -6.69 -6.47 -12.96
N GLY A 44 -5.96 -6.91 -11.95
CA GLY A 44 -4.59 -7.40 -12.04
C GLY A 44 -3.57 -6.31 -11.70
N PHE A 45 -3.39 -5.34 -12.59
CA PHE A 45 -2.38 -4.29 -12.43
C PHE A 45 -3.01 -2.90 -12.54
N ILE A 46 -2.72 -2.03 -11.58
CA ILE A 46 -3.25 -0.67 -11.50
C ILE A 46 -2.10 0.27 -11.17
N VAL A 47 -2.03 1.39 -11.88
CA VAL A 47 -0.99 2.41 -11.66
C VAL A 47 -1.67 3.72 -11.27
N LEU A 48 -1.24 4.28 -10.14
CA LEU A 48 -1.60 5.62 -9.70
C LEU A 48 -0.46 6.58 -10.09
N THR A 49 -0.75 7.54 -10.98
CA THR A 49 0.22 8.55 -11.41
C THR A 49 -0.20 9.94 -10.95
N GLY A 50 0.79 10.82 -10.81
CA GLY A 50 0.62 12.20 -10.36
C GLY A 50 1.95 12.83 -10.01
N GLU A 51 2.01 14.15 -9.99
CA GLU A 51 3.23 14.89 -9.65
C GLU A 51 3.66 14.66 -8.19
N VAL A 52 4.89 15.07 -7.84
CA VAL A 52 5.37 15.01 -6.46
C VAL A 52 4.49 15.90 -5.58
N GLY A 53 4.07 15.40 -4.42
CA GLY A 53 3.23 16.15 -3.49
C GLY A 53 1.72 16.14 -3.81
N THR A 54 1.25 15.41 -4.83
CA THR A 54 -0.19 15.30 -5.14
C THR A 54 -0.96 14.30 -4.27
N GLY A 55 -0.40 13.89 -3.12
CA GLY A 55 -1.10 12.99 -2.19
C GLY A 55 -1.21 11.51 -2.61
N LYS A 56 -0.34 11.02 -3.52
CA LYS A 56 -0.33 9.60 -3.95
C LYS A 56 -0.16 8.63 -2.77
N THR A 57 0.85 8.85 -1.94
CA THR A 57 1.07 8.05 -0.72
C THR A 57 -0.15 8.12 0.20
N THR A 58 -0.75 9.29 0.40
CA THR A 58 -1.99 9.43 1.20
C THR A 58 -3.17 8.67 0.61
N LEU A 59 -3.28 8.57 -0.72
CA LEU A 59 -4.30 7.73 -1.38
C LEU A 59 -4.03 6.24 -1.18
N LEU A 60 -2.77 5.80 -1.19
CA LEU A 60 -2.41 4.42 -0.89
C LEU A 60 -2.70 4.07 0.58
N GLU A 61 -2.49 5.01 1.50
CA GLU A 61 -2.91 4.88 2.91
C GLU A 61 -4.43 4.74 3.05
N CYS A 62 -5.20 5.57 2.34
CA CYS A 62 -6.66 5.43 2.31
C CYS A 62 -7.11 4.09 1.70
N LEU A 63 -6.37 3.57 0.71
CA LEU A 63 -6.63 2.27 0.12
C LEU A 63 -6.28 1.13 1.11
N ARG A 64 -5.24 1.31 1.93
CA ARG A 64 -4.87 0.38 3.00
C ARG A 64 -5.98 0.25 4.03
N ASP A 65 -6.49 1.37 4.53
CA ASP A 65 -7.63 1.41 5.46
C ASP A 65 -8.85 0.69 4.86
N TYR A 66 -9.10 0.89 3.57
CA TYR A 66 -10.17 0.20 2.86
C TYR A 66 -9.95 -1.32 2.82
N MET A 67 -8.73 -1.79 2.52
CA MET A 67 -8.42 -3.22 2.47
C MET A 67 -8.55 -3.88 3.84
N ASP A 68 -8.08 -3.23 4.90
CA ASP A 68 -8.22 -3.71 6.27
C ASP A 68 -9.69 -3.86 6.67
N GLN A 69 -10.53 -2.88 6.35
CA GLN A 69 -11.98 -2.92 6.61
C GLN A 69 -12.71 -4.05 5.86
N HIS A 70 -12.17 -4.50 4.73
CA HIS A 70 -12.77 -5.55 3.89
C HIS A 70 -12.05 -6.90 4.01
N GLU A 71 -11.16 -7.05 5.00
CA GLU A 71 -10.37 -8.27 5.26
C GLU A 71 -9.59 -8.75 4.01
N ILE A 72 -9.15 -7.81 3.18
CA ILE A 72 -8.31 -8.08 2.01
C ILE A 72 -6.87 -8.13 2.51
N GLN A 73 -6.22 -9.28 2.36
CA GLN A 73 -4.81 -9.41 2.72
C GLN A 73 -3.95 -8.70 1.67
N PHE A 74 -3.02 -7.86 2.10
CA PHE A 74 -2.10 -7.17 1.21
C PHE A 74 -0.68 -7.13 1.79
N ALA A 75 0.28 -6.93 0.90
CA ALA A 75 1.64 -6.51 1.24
C ALA A 75 1.84 -5.05 0.80
N PHE A 76 2.62 -4.29 1.57
CA PHE A 76 2.87 -2.88 1.32
C PHE A 76 4.38 -2.62 1.28
N THR A 77 4.89 -2.33 0.10
CA THR A 77 6.29 -1.98 -0.10
C THR A 77 6.42 -0.47 -0.29
N PHE A 78 7.06 0.20 0.65
CA PHE A 78 7.47 1.60 0.55
C PHE A 78 8.93 1.67 0.11
N ASN A 79 9.26 2.34 -0.99
CA ASN A 79 10.59 2.26 -1.58
C ASN A 79 11.57 3.31 -1.02
N SER A 80 12.83 2.91 -0.91
CA SER A 80 14.00 3.79 -1.03
C SER A 80 15.30 3.06 -1.44
N ARG A 81 15.22 2.06 -2.35
CA ARG A 81 16.30 1.18 -2.92
C ARG A 81 16.43 -0.22 -2.29
N LEU A 82 15.44 -1.08 -2.52
CA LEU A 82 15.52 -2.50 -2.15
C LEU A 82 16.28 -3.32 -3.20
N THR A 83 17.02 -4.34 -2.78
CA THR A 83 17.46 -5.40 -3.71
C THR A 83 16.31 -6.34 -4.05
N VAL A 84 16.46 -7.10 -5.13
CA VAL A 84 15.44 -8.11 -5.54
C VAL A 84 15.15 -9.09 -4.41
N ASP A 85 16.17 -9.53 -3.66
CA ASP A 85 15.97 -10.48 -2.57
C ASP A 85 15.24 -9.83 -1.38
N GLN A 86 15.62 -8.61 -1.00
CA GLN A 86 14.93 -7.84 0.04
C GLN A 86 13.46 -7.59 -0.29
N PHE A 87 13.14 -7.35 -1.56
CA PHE A 87 11.76 -7.20 -2.02
C PHE A 87 10.94 -8.47 -1.74
N PHE A 88 11.47 -9.66 -2.06
CA PHE A 88 10.78 -10.92 -1.79
C PHE A 88 10.72 -11.24 -0.29
N GLU A 89 11.76 -10.90 0.48
CA GLU A 89 11.77 -11.05 1.93
C GLU A 89 10.68 -10.21 2.61
N LEU A 90 10.51 -8.94 2.20
CA LEU A 90 9.45 -8.07 2.71
C LEU A 90 8.05 -8.58 2.35
N ILE A 91 7.86 -9.05 1.11
CA ILE A 91 6.61 -9.68 0.70
C ILE A 91 6.33 -10.93 1.54
N ALA A 92 7.35 -11.75 1.81
CA ALA A 92 7.20 -12.93 2.65
C ALA A 92 6.81 -12.57 4.08
N TYR A 93 7.42 -11.51 4.62
CA TYR A 93 7.10 -10.97 5.95
C TYR A 93 5.65 -10.46 6.04
N ASP A 94 5.23 -9.61 5.11
CA ASP A 94 3.88 -9.02 5.11
C ASP A 94 2.77 -10.07 4.95
N PHE A 95 3.02 -11.13 4.19
CA PHE A 95 2.09 -12.23 4.02
C PHE A 95 2.20 -13.33 5.09
N ASP A 96 3.10 -13.18 6.08
CA ASP A 96 3.40 -14.17 7.12
C ASP A 96 3.70 -15.56 6.55
N LEU A 97 4.51 -15.61 5.48
CA LEU A 97 4.85 -16.85 4.79
C LEU A 97 5.74 -17.72 5.68
N GLN A 98 5.28 -18.95 5.95
CA GLN A 98 6.02 -19.94 6.72
C GLN A 98 7.05 -20.64 5.82
N CYS A 99 8.13 -19.95 5.47
CA CYS A 99 9.22 -20.50 4.67
C CYS A 99 10.58 -19.93 5.08
N PRO A 100 11.69 -20.67 4.86
CA PRO A 100 13.01 -20.09 4.93
C PRO A 100 13.17 -18.98 3.89
N THR A 101 13.76 -17.87 4.31
CA THR A 101 14.00 -16.69 3.46
C THR A 101 15.41 -16.67 2.84
N ASP A 102 16.18 -17.75 3.02
CA ASP A 102 17.54 -17.91 2.48
C ASP A 102 17.58 -18.16 0.97
N SER A 103 16.41 -18.45 0.37
CA SER A 103 16.27 -18.69 -1.05
C SER A 103 15.01 -18.06 -1.61
N LYS A 104 15.19 -17.16 -2.58
CA LYS A 104 14.10 -16.60 -3.39
C LYS A 104 13.18 -17.67 -3.97
N ALA A 105 13.72 -18.83 -4.36
CA ALA A 105 12.91 -19.92 -4.90
C ALA A 105 11.91 -20.46 -3.87
N GLN A 106 12.32 -20.58 -2.61
CA GLN A 106 11.44 -21.05 -1.53
C GLN A 106 10.35 -20.02 -1.20
N ILE A 107 10.71 -18.74 -1.15
CA ILE A 107 9.74 -17.65 -0.97
C ILE A 107 8.69 -17.68 -2.10
N LEU A 108 9.13 -17.78 -3.36
CA LEU A 108 8.23 -17.84 -4.52
C LEU A 108 7.27 -19.05 -4.48
N LEU A 109 7.77 -20.22 -4.06
CA LEU A 109 6.94 -21.42 -3.90
C LEU A 109 5.91 -21.25 -2.78
N ALA A 110 6.31 -20.71 -1.63
CA ALA A 110 5.41 -20.44 -0.52
C ALA A 110 4.35 -19.39 -0.89
N LEU A 111 4.76 -18.32 -1.57
CA LEU A 111 3.87 -17.28 -2.08
C LEU A 111 2.85 -17.87 -3.06
N GLN A 112 3.29 -18.71 -4.00
CA GLN A 112 2.40 -19.39 -4.94
C GLN A 112 1.37 -20.25 -4.21
N GLN A 113 1.79 -21.05 -3.23
CA GLN A 113 0.88 -21.91 -2.45
C GLN A 113 -0.16 -21.08 -1.68
N MET A 114 0.28 -19.99 -1.03
CA MET A 114 -0.60 -19.07 -0.32
C MET A 114 -1.64 -18.44 -1.27
N LEU A 115 -1.19 -17.92 -2.41
CA LEU A 115 -2.06 -17.29 -3.41
C LEU A 115 -3.09 -18.27 -3.96
N LEU A 116 -2.69 -19.50 -4.29
CA LEU A 116 -3.61 -20.55 -4.75
C LEU A 116 -4.67 -20.89 -3.69
N GLY A 117 -4.25 -21.00 -2.42
CA GLY A 117 -5.16 -21.24 -1.30
C GLY A 117 -6.19 -20.13 -1.09
N ARG A 118 -5.79 -18.86 -1.30
CA ARG A 118 -6.69 -17.71 -1.22
C ARG A 118 -7.65 -17.63 -2.41
N VAL A 119 -7.15 -17.86 -3.63
CA VAL A 119 -7.99 -17.90 -4.84
C VAL A 119 -9.06 -18.98 -4.73
N ALA A 120 -8.71 -20.17 -4.20
CA ALA A 120 -9.67 -21.26 -3.98
C ALA A 120 -10.82 -20.89 -3.01
N LYS A 121 -10.57 -19.96 -2.08
CA LYS A 121 -11.58 -19.41 -1.15
C LYS A 121 -12.33 -18.21 -1.72
N GLY A 122 -12.03 -17.82 -2.96
CA GLY A 122 -12.57 -16.60 -3.54
C GLY A 122 -12.07 -15.34 -2.84
N ALA A 123 -10.96 -15.40 -2.11
CA ALA A 123 -10.37 -14.24 -1.44
C ALA A 123 -9.48 -13.43 -2.39
N THR A 124 -9.47 -12.11 -2.22
CA THR A 124 -8.58 -11.21 -2.95
C THR A 124 -7.30 -11.01 -2.15
N THR A 125 -6.18 -10.87 -2.86
CA THR A 125 -4.86 -10.54 -2.31
C THR A 125 -4.29 -9.41 -3.15
N ALA A 126 -3.66 -8.42 -2.52
CA ALA A 126 -3.07 -7.28 -3.22
C ALA A 126 -1.60 -7.07 -2.85
N LEU A 127 -0.83 -6.48 -3.76
CA LEU A 127 0.49 -5.94 -3.49
C LEU A 127 0.46 -4.46 -3.84
N ILE A 128 0.81 -3.62 -2.88
CA ILE A 128 0.89 -2.18 -3.04
C ILE A 128 2.37 -1.81 -3.04
N VAL A 129 2.80 -1.07 -4.06
CA VAL A 129 4.17 -0.58 -4.18
C VAL A 129 4.10 0.93 -4.30
N ASP A 130 4.57 1.63 -3.27
CA ASP A 130 4.77 3.08 -3.32
C ASP A 130 6.15 3.39 -3.91
N GLU A 131 6.28 4.56 -4.54
CA GLU A 131 7.49 4.99 -5.26
C GLU A 131 8.06 3.90 -6.22
N ALA A 132 7.15 3.21 -6.92
CA ALA A 132 7.48 2.12 -7.86
C ALA A 132 8.39 2.55 -9.02
N HIS A 133 8.56 3.85 -9.25
CA HIS A 133 9.48 4.39 -10.24
C HIS A 133 10.96 4.31 -9.81
N GLU A 134 11.22 4.03 -8.53
CA GLU A 134 12.56 3.80 -7.98
C GLU A 134 12.90 2.31 -7.78
N LEU A 135 12.03 1.39 -8.23
CA LEU A 135 12.17 -0.06 -8.03
C LEU A 135 13.17 -0.69 -9.03
#